data_AF-A0A257ADB2-F1
#
_entry.id   AF-A0A257ADB2-F1
#
_cell.length_a   1.000
_cell.length_b   1.000
_cell.length_c   1.000
_cell.angle_alpha   90.00
_cell.angle_beta   90.00
_cell.angle_gamma   90.00
#
_symmetry.space_group_name_H-M   'P 1'
#
loop_
_entity.id
_entity.type
_entity.pdbx_description
1 polymer ?
#
loop_
_entity_poly.entity_id
_entity_poly.type
_entity_poly.pdbx_seq_one_letter_code
_entity_poly.pdbx_strand_id
1 'polypeptide(L)'
;MSWEKIIEDLEKKLRLMLAKIMIAERLTFNEAVKRQFLWTAIFTRNPLMLPDTMRNVYISTVISDIKKVRKRIEKKVRELMKEGENEKALALEEVAKELNIGKGITVNELRERIERASRLLQYLS
;
A
#
# COMPACT_ATOMS: atom_id res chain seq x y z
N MET A 1 11.85 13.64 -14.27
CA MET A 1 10.42 13.44 -13.94
C MET A 1 10.02 14.65 -13.11
N SER A 2 8.96 15.38 -13.48
CA SER A 2 8.53 16.55 -12.67
C SER A 2 8.11 16.11 -11.27
N TRP A 3 8.20 17.03 -10.31
CA TRP A 3 7.77 16.80 -8.93
C TRP A 3 6.33 16.28 -8.84
N GLU A 4 5.41 16.94 -9.54
CA GLU A 4 3.99 16.55 -9.62
C GLU A 4 3.80 15.09 -10.09
N LYS A 5 4.54 14.66 -11.13
CA LYS A 5 4.46 13.28 -11.64
C LYS A 5 4.96 12.26 -10.63
N ILE A 6 5.92 12.64 -9.78
CA ILE A 6 6.40 11.77 -8.70
C ILE A 6 5.30 11.61 -7.65
N ILE A 7 4.70 12.72 -7.21
CA ILE A 7 3.63 12.71 -6.21
C ILE A 7 2.42 11.92 -6.74
N GLU A 8 1.98 12.18 -7.97
CA GLU A 8 0.86 11.48 -8.60
C GLU A 8 1.09 9.96 -8.70
N ASP A 9 2.29 9.52 -9.08
CA ASP A 9 2.64 8.09 -9.14
C ASP A 9 2.64 7.44 -7.74
N LEU A 10 3.12 8.15 -6.72
CA LEU A 10 3.10 7.67 -5.35
C LEU A 10 1.66 7.56 -4.82
N GLU A 11 0.83 8.57 -5.04
CA GLU A 11 -0.59 8.54 -4.65
C GLU A 11 -1.35 7.39 -5.33
N LYS A 12 -1.13 7.18 -6.63
CA LYS A 12 -1.75 6.07 -7.36
C LYS A 12 -1.39 4.72 -6.71
N LYS A 13 -0.13 4.55 -6.31
CA LYS A 13 0.32 3.33 -5.63
C LYS A 13 -0.31 3.18 -4.26
N LEU A 14 -0.37 4.24 -3.45
CA LEU A 14 -1.03 4.19 -2.13
C LEU A 14 -2.53 3.89 -2.25
N ARG A 15 -3.23 4.51 -3.20
CA ARG A 15 -4.65 4.21 -3.50
C ARG A 15 -4.88 2.75 -3.85
N LEU A 16 -4.00 2.18 -4.69
CA LEU A 16 -4.08 0.75 -5.01
C LEU A 16 -3.83 -0.14 -3.79
N MET A 17 -2.93 0.24 -2.89
CA MET A 17 -2.73 -0.50 -1.64
C MET A 17 -3.97 -0.46 -0.74
N LEU A 18 -4.61 0.71 -0.58
CA LEU A 18 -5.86 0.83 0.17
C LEU A 18 -6.97 -0.05 -0.45
N ALA A 19 -7.10 -0.05 -1.77
CA ALA A 19 -8.08 -0.90 -2.45
C ALA A 19 -7.84 -2.39 -2.16
N LYS A 20 -6.58 -2.85 -2.17
CA LYS A 20 -6.23 -4.24 -1.81
C LYS A 20 -6.58 -4.57 -0.35
N ILE A 21 -6.35 -3.63 0.57
CA ILE A 21 -6.76 -3.79 1.98
C ILE A 21 -8.28 -3.93 2.08
N MET A 22 -9.04 -3.04 1.43
CA MET A 22 -10.50 -3.10 1.45
C MET A 22 -11.04 -4.41 0.90
N ILE A 23 -10.41 -4.97 -0.14
CA ILE A 23 -10.77 -6.30 -0.66
C ILE A 23 -10.50 -7.38 0.40
N ALA A 24 -9.34 -7.34 1.07
CA ALA A 24 -8.99 -8.28 2.12
C ALA A 24 -9.96 -8.21 3.33
N GLU A 25 -10.40 -7.00 3.70
CA GLU A 25 -11.42 -6.78 4.73
C GLU A 25 -12.77 -7.36 4.31
N ARG A 26 -13.21 -7.14 3.06
CA ARG A 26 -14.45 -7.72 2.53
C ARG A 26 -14.43 -9.25 2.54
N LEU A 27 -13.31 -9.87 2.21
CA LEU A 27 -13.15 -11.33 2.29
C LEU A 27 -13.25 -11.87 3.72
N THR A 28 -13.05 -11.00 4.72
CA THR A 28 -13.11 -11.35 6.15
C THR A 28 -14.52 -11.14 6.72
N PHE A 29 -15.12 -9.98 6.44
CA PHE A 29 -16.31 -9.49 7.13
C PHE A 29 -17.59 -9.52 6.29
N ASN A 30 -17.50 -9.70 4.97
CA ASN A 30 -18.66 -9.77 4.10
C ASN A 30 -18.96 -11.22 3.70
N GLU A 31 -19.99 -11.80 4.34
CA GLU A 31 -20.42 -13.18 4.11
C GLU A 31 -20.84 -13.48 2.67
N ALA A 32 -21.43 -12.52 1.96
CA ALA A 32 -21.80 -12.72 0.56
C ALA A 32 -20.56 -12.87 -0.33
N VAL A 33 -19.57 -11.99 -0.16
CA VAL A 33 -18.29 -12.06 -0.88
C VAL A 33 -17.54 -13.35 -0.53
N LYS A 34 -17.49 -13.70 0.76
CA LYS A 34 -16.85 -14.92 1.24
C LYS A 34 -17.46 -16.17 0.59
N ARG A 35 -18.79 -16.27 0.57
CA ARG A 35 -19.50 -17.37 -0.11
C ARG A 35 -19.21 -17.41 -1.61
N GLN A 36 -19.17 -16.26 -2.29
CA GLN A 36 -18.84 -16.22 -3.71
C GLN A 36 -17.44 -16.76 -4.01
N PHE A 37 -16.43 -16.40 -3.20
CA PHE A 37 -15.08 -16.92 -3.34
C PHE A 37 -15.00 -18.41 -3.02
N LEU A 38 -15.72 -18.89 -2.00
CA LEU A 38 -15.84 -20.33 -1.72
C LEU A 38 -16.42 -21.10 -2.90
N TRP A 39 -17.53 -20.63 -3.47
CA TRP A 39 -18.11 -21.22 -4.68
C TRP A 39 -17.13 -21.23 -5.84
N THR A 40 -16.44 -20.11 -6.06
CA THR A 40 -15.41 -20.00 -7.11
C THR A 40 -14.32 -21.05 -6.90
N ALA A 41 -13.79 -21.18 -5.68
CA ALA A 41 -12.77 -22.17 -5.35
C ALA A 41 -13.22 -23.61 -5.62
N ILE A 42 -14.48 -23.93 -5.31
CA ILE A 42 -15.07 -25.25 -5.56
C ILE A 42 -15.21 -25.50 -7.06
N PHE A 43 -15.83 -24.58 -7.81
CA PHE A 43 -16.09 -24.75 -9.24
C PHE A 43 -14.81 -24.77 -10.07
N THR A 44 -13.84 -23.91 -9.75
CA THR A 44 -12.55 -23.88 -10.45
C THR A 44 -11.55 -24.89 -9.90
N ARG A 45 -11.90 -25.61 -8.83
CA ARG A 45 -11.00 -26.52 -8.09
C ARG A 45 -9.67 -25.86 -7.72
N ASN A 46 -9.72 -24.58 -7.34
CA ASN A 46 -8.52 -23.78 -7.08
C ASN A 46 -8.46 -23.31 -5.61
N PRO A 47 -7.57 -23.89 -4.78
CA PRO A 47 -7.46 -23.51 -3.38
C PRO A 47 -6.91 -22.08 -3.17
N LEU A 48 -6.31 -21.47 -4.19
CA LEU A 48 -5.90 -20.07 -4.15
C LEU A 48 -7.10 -19.12 -4.06
N MET A 49 -8.27 -19.55 -4.54
CA MET A 49 -9.51 -18.75 -4.48
C MET A 49 -10.22 -18.86 -3.13
N LEU A 50 -9.71 -19.65 -2.18
CA LEU A 50 -10.27 -19.67 -0.83
C LEU A 50 -10.19 -18.27 -0.20
N PRO A 51 -11.23 -17.80 0.52
CA PRO A 51 -11.26 -16.45 1.06
C PRO A 51 -10.03 -16.08 1.91
N ASP A 52 -9.62 -16.97 2.82
CA ASP A 52 -8.47 -16.74 3.69
C ASP A 52 -7.16 -16.69 2.90
N THR A 53 -7.02 -17.57 1.89
CA THR A 53 -5.86 -17.56 0.99
C THR A 53 -5.78 -16.25 0.22
N MET A 54 -6.88 -15.83 -0.42
CA MET A 54 -6.94 -14.56 -1.17
C MET A 54 -6.68 -13.35 -0.29
N ARG A 55 -7.26 -13.32 0.91
CA ARG A 55 -7.00 -12.28 1.92
C ARG A 55 -5.50 -12.19 2.21
N ASN A 56 -4.84 -13.31 2.49
CA ASN A 56 -3.41 -13.34 2.77
C ASN A 56 -2.56 -12.91 1.57
N VAL A 57 -2.96 -13.26 0.34
CA VAL A 57 -2.31 -12.80 -0.90
C VAL A 57 -2.42 -11.27 -1.03
N TYR A 58 -3.59 -10.68 -0.80
CA TYR A 58 -3.75 -9.22 -0.86
C TYR A 58 -2.88 -8.51 0.18
N ILE A 59 -2.90 -8.97 1.43
CA ILE A 59 -2.11 -8.36 2.50
C ILE A 59 -0.60 -8.49 2.26
N SER A 60 -0.13 -9.69 1.88
CA SER A 60 1.30 -9.89 1.56
C SER A 60 1.75 -9.06 0.37
N THR A 61 0.89 -8.88 -0.63
CA THR A 61 1.15 -7.99 -1.77
C THR A 61 1.28 -6.54 -1.33
N VAL A 62 0.39 -6.04 -0.46
CA VAL A 62 0.47 -4.67 0.08
C VAL A 62 1.79 -4.47 0.85
N ILE A 63 2.17 -5.42 1.71
CA ILE A 63 3.44 -5.38 2.44
C ILE A 63 4.63 -5.30 1.49
N SER A 64 4.60 -6.07 0.39
CA SER A 64 5.64 -6.03 -0.65
C SER A 64 5.67 -4.69 -1.38
N ASP A 65 4.51 -4.15 -1.73
CA ASP A 65 4.38 -2.88 -2.42
C ASP A 65 4.86 -1.70 -1.56
N ILE A 66 4.54 -1.69 -0.26
CA ILE A 66 5.07 -0.70 0.70
C ILE A 66 6.59 -0.72 0.70
N LYS A 67 7.21 -1.89 0.80
CA LYS A 67 8.69 -2.01 0.78
C LYS A 67 9.29 -1.46 -0.51
N LYS A 68 8.66 -1.72 -1.66
CA LYS A 68 9.13 -1.21 -2.96
C LYS A 68 8.97 0.31 -3.05
N VAL A 69 7.82 0.84 -2.64
CA VAL A 69 7.54 2.27 -2.66
C VAL A 69 8.48 3.02 -1.73
N ARG A 70 8.65 2.56 -0.49
CA ARG A 70 9.58 3.14 0.48
C ARG A 70 11.00 3.21 -0.07
N LYS A 71 11.53 2.11 -0.62
CA LYS A 71 12.87 2.10 -1.24
C LYS A 71 13.00 3.13 -2.37
N ARG A 72 11.95 3.32 -3.17
CA ARG A 72 11.93 4.32 -4.24
C ARG A 72 11.91 5.74 -3.69
N ILE A 73 11.13 5.99 -2.64
CA ILE A 73 11.10 7.29 -1.94
C ILE A 73 12.50 7.58 -1.35
N GLU A 74 13.09 6.66 -0.59
CA GLU A 74 14.44 6.81 -0.02
C GLU A 74 15.52 7.07 -1.08
N LYS A 75 15.38 6.50 -2.29
CA LYS A 75 16.25 6.82 -3.42
C LYS A 75 16.03 8.27 -3.86
N LYS A 76 14.78 8.70 -4.03
CA LYS A 76 14.45 10.05 -4.50
C LYS A 76 14.84 11.13 -3.50
N VAL A 77 14.69 10.89 -2.19
CA VAL A 77 15.17 11.77 -1.11
C VAL A 77 16.67 12.04 -1.26
N ARG A 78 17.47 10.98 -1.48
CA ARG A 78 18.92 11.12 -1.68
C ARG A 78 19.31 11.88 -2.95
N GLU A 79 18.50 11.79 -4.00
CA GLU A 79 18.70 12.58 -5.22
C GLU A 79 18.41 14.06 -4.97
N LEU A 80 17.27 14.38 -4.34
CA LEU A 80 16.85 15.75 -4.04
C LEU A 80 17.82 16.48 -3.10
N MET A 81 18.34 15.78 -2.08
CA MET A 81 19.37 16.35 -1.18
C MET A 81 20.65 16.74 -1.95
N LYS A 82 21.02 16.00 -3.00
CA LYS A 82 22.18 16.35 -3.85
C LYS A 82 21.88 17.52 -4.78
N GLU A 83 20.63 17.66 -5.19
CA GLU A 83 20.12 18.75 -6.05
C GLU A 83 19.88 20.04 -5.24
N GLY A 84 20.03 20.01 -3.91
CA GLY A 84 19.78 21.14 -3.01
C GLY A 84 18.30 21.38 -2.68
N GLU A 85 17.40 20.47 -3.11
CA GLU A 85 15.95 20.53 -2.87
C GLU A 85 15.58 19.94 -1.49
N ASN A 86 16.19 20.47 -0.42
CA ASN A 86 16.11 19.91 0.92
C ASN A 86 14.68 19.83 1.48
N GLU A 87 13.84 20.84 1.22
CA GLU A 87 12.46 20.87 1.71
C GLU A 87 11.62 19.71 1.15
N LYS A 88 11.69 19.50 -0.18
CA LYS A 88 11.05 18.37 -0.86
C LYS A 88 11.61 17.03 -0.40
N ALA A 89 12.90 16.96 -0.15
CA ALA A 89 13.55 15.76 0.36
C ALA A 89 13.03 15.39 1.77
N LEU A 90 12.97 16.35 2.69
CA LEU A 90 12.43 16.17 4.04
C LEU A 90 10.96 15.78 4.02
N ALA A 91 10.16 16.42 3.16
CA ALA A 91 8.75 16.08 2.99
C ALA A 91 8.53 14.62 2.56
N LEU A 92 9.32 14.14 1.58
CA LEU A 92 9.28 12.73 1.17
C LEU A 92 9.82 11.77 2.23
N GLU A 93 10.75 12.21 3.06
CA GLU A 93 11.26 11.43 4.17
C GLU A 93 10.17 11.13 5.21
N GLU A 94 9.30 12.10 5.51
CA GLU A 94 8.12 11.88 6.38
C GLU A 94 7.17 10.82 5.80
N VAL A 95 6.93 10.85 4.48
CA VAL A 95 6.15 9.80 3.80
C VAL A 95 6.83 8.42 3.96
N ALA A 96 8.16 8.36 3.82
CA ALA A 96 8.90 7.11 3.99
C ALA A 96 8.82 6.56 5.42
N LYS A 97 8.78 7.44 6.44
CA LYS A 97 8.63 7.05 7.85
C LYS A 97 7.29 6.37 8.12
N GLU A 98 6.19 6.90 7.58
CA GLU A 98 4.86 6.27 7.70
C GLU A 98 4.86 4.86 7.09
N LEU A 99 5.54 4.70 5.95
CA LEU A 99 5.68 3.43 5.24
C LEU A 99 6.73 2.47 5.86
N ASN A 100 7.37 2.85 6.96
CA ASN A 100 8.27 1.96 7.69
C ASN A 100 7.47 0.98 8.57
N ILE A 101 7.15 -0.18 8.01
CA ILE A 101 6.37 -1.22 8.68
C ILE A 101 7.26 -2.27 9.37
N GLY A 102 6.94 -2.57 10.63
CA GLY A 102 7.61 -3.61 11.42
C GLY A 102 7.05 -5.01 11.18
N LYS A 103 7.67 -6.02 11.82
CA LYS A 103 7.11 -7.37 11.88
C LYS A 103 5.85 -7.36 12.77
N GLY A 104 4.85 -8.17 12.42
CA GLY A 104 3.63 -8.30 13.23
C GLY A 104 2.59 -7.18 13.05
N ILE A 105 2.77 -6.28 12.08
CA ILE A 105 1.80 -5.23 11.79
C ILE A 105 0.42 -5.82 11.45
N THR A 106 -0.62 -5.26 12.07
CA THR A 106 -2.01 -5.64 11.81
C THR A 106 -2.53 -5.00 10.51
N VAL A 107 -3.63 -5.53 9.96
CA VAL A 107 -4.27 -4.96 8.76
C VAL A 107 -4.76 -3.53 9.01
N ASN A 108 -5.30 -3.26 10.20
CA ASN A 108 -5.78 -1.93 10.57
C ASN A 108 -4.62 -0.92 10.65
N GLU A 109 -3.52 -1.28 11.33
CA GLU A 109 -2.33 -0.43 11.39
C GLU A 109 -1.73 -0.18 10.00
N LEU A 110 -1.76 -1.19 9.14
CA LEU A 110 -1.32 -1.08 7.75
C LEU A 110 -2.17 -0.04 6.99
N ARG A 111 -3.50 -0.10 7.13
CA ARG A 111 -4.45 0.85 6.54
C ARG A 111 -4.16 2.26 7.01
N GLU A 112 -4.07 2.46 8.32
CA GLU A 112 -3.86 3.78 8.92
C GLU A 112 -2.54 4.41 8.46
N ARG A 113 -1.45 3.63 8.38
CA ARG A 113 -0.16 4.11 7.89
C ARG A 113 -0.24 4.55 6.43
N ILE A 114 -0.92 3.79 5.57
CA ILE A 114 -1.11 4.16 4.17
C ILE A 114 -1.97 5.43 4.05
N GLU A 115 -3.03 5.55 4.86
CA GLU A 115 -3.87 6.75 4.89
C GLU A 115 -3.08 7.99 5.35
N ARG A 116 -2.25 7.86 6.39
CA ARG A 116 -1.34 8.94 6.83
C ARG A 116 -0.35 9.33 5.73
N ALA A 117 0.31 8.36 5.11
CA ALA A 117 1.21 8.60 3.98
C ALA A 117 0.48 9.29 2.80
N SER A 118 -0.76 8.91 2.51
CA SER A 118 -1.56 9.52 1.45
C SER A 118 -1.92 10.98 1.76
N ARG A 119 -2.29 11.28 3.01
CA ARG A 119 -2.54 12.67 3.44
C ARG A 119 -1.29 13.52 3.32
N LEU A 120 -0.13 13.00 3.73
CA LEU A 120 1.14 13.70 3.56
C LEU A 120 1.42 14.04 2.10
N LEU A 121 1.22 13.10 1.16
CA LEU A 121 1.41 13.37 -0.27
C LEU A 121 0.45 14.41 -0.84
N GLN A 122 -0.80 14.45 -0.36
CA GLN A 122 -1.77 15.46 -0.81
C GLN A 122 -1.34 16.89 -0.44
N TYR A 123 -0.64 17.07 0.68
CA TYR A 123 -0.06 18.37 1.05
C TYR A 123 1.17 18.76 0.22
N LEU A 124 1.71 17.83 -0.58
CA LEU A 124 2.88 18.04 -1.44
C LEU A 124 2.53 18.21 -2.92
N SER A 125 1.25 18.04 -3.25
CA SER A 125 0.66 18.18 -4.59
C SER A 125 0.34 19.64 -4.87
#